data_AF-A0A536DDU5-F1
#
_entry.id   AF-A0A536DDU5-F1
#
_cell.length_a   1.000
_cell.length_b   1.000
_cell.length_c   1.000
_cell.angle_alpha   90.00
_cell.angle_beta   90.00
_cell.angle_gamma   90.00
#
_symmetry.space_group_name_H-M   'P 1'
#
loop_
_entity.id
_entity.type
_entity.pdbx_description
1 polymer ?
#
loop_
_entity_poly.entity_id
_entity_poly.type
_entity_poly.pdbx_seq_one_letter_code
_entity_poly.pdbx_strand_id
1 'polypeptide(L)'
;MSGADLLPSIFGIVLVAAAAAFVLLPFARGAQLEVAPSVTPDSDTPDRLALYHQVLELEFDQQLGKLSAEDFQQLSAELLAQAGQALREERGTLGEIDDEIEQEIAAARVAFAAARGTKSRRGKPAATRS
;
A
#
# COMPACT_ATOMS: atom_id res chain seq x y z
N MET A 1 -31.35 1.31 -48.11
CA MET A 1 -31.57 0.99 -46.68
C MET A 1 -32.93 1.55 -46.32
N SER A 2 -33.85 0.68 -45.93
CA SER A 2 -35.22 1.10 -45.61
C SER A 2 -35.20 1.84 -44.26
N GLY A 3 -36.10 2.79 -44.03
CA GLY A 3 -36.17 3.51 -42.75
C GLY A 3 -36.33 2.60 -41.53
N ALA A 4 -36.81 1.36 -41.74
CA ALA A 4 -36.93 0.32 -40.72
C ALA A 4 -35.58 -0.25 -40.25
N ASP A 5 -34.52 -0.22 -41.07
CA ASP A 5 -33.19 -0.77 -40.73
C ASP A 5 -32.32 0.26 -39.99
N LEU A 6 -32.68 1.54 -40.10
CA LEU A 6 -31.98 2.66 -39.48
C LEU A 6 -32.13 2.65 -37.95
N LEU A 7 -33.33 2.38 -37.45
CA LEU A 7 -33.61 2.31 -36.01
C LEU A 7 -32.74 1.26 -35.27
N PRO A 8 -32.72 -0.02 -35.67
CA PRO A 8 -31.89 -1.02 -34.99
C PRO A 8 -30.39 -0.74 -35.17
N SER A 9 -29.97 -0.18 -36.31
CA SER A 9 -28.57 0.18 -36.55
C SER A 9 -28.11 1.31 -35.61
N ILE A 10 -28.92 2.37 -35.49
CA ILE A 10 -28.63 3.48 -34.55
C ILE A 10 -28.57 2.95 -33.13
N PHE A 11 -29.52 2.08 -32.74
CA PHE A 11 -29.54 1.49 -31.41
C PHE A 11 -28.28 0.67 -31.12
N GLY A 12 -27.83 -0.15 -32.08
CA GLY A 12 -26.57 -0.89 -31.97
C GLY A 12 -25.36 0.02 -31.81
N ILE A 13 -25.26 1.09 -32.59
CA ILE A 13 -24.17 2.07 -32.51
C ILE A 13 -24.16 2.74 -31.13
N VAL A 14 -25.33 3.18 -30.63
CA VAL A 14 -25.45 3.82 -29.31
C VAL A 14 -25.05 2.85 -28.21
N LEU A 15 -25.46 1.59 -28.30
CA LEU A 15 -25.13 0.58 -27.30
C LEU A 15 -23.63 0.25 -27.27
N VAL A 16 -23.00 0.12 -28.43
CA VAL A 16 -21.54 -0.07 -28.54
C VAL A 16 -20.80 1.15 -28.01
N ALA A 17 -21.23 2.36 -28.37
CA ALA A 17 -20.63 3.59 -27.86
C ALA A 17 -20.77 3.73 -26.34
N ALA A 18 -21.93 3.36 -25.78
CA ALA A 18 -22.16 3.37 -24.33
C ALA A 18 -21.29 2.32 -23.61
N ALA A 19 -21.16 1.11 -24.16
CA ALA A 19 -20.29 0.08 -23.61
C ALA A 19 -18.82 0.50 -23.65
N ALA A 20 -18.35 1.05 -24.77
CA ALA A 20 -16.99 1.56 -24.90
C ALA A 20 -16.74 2.72 -23.91
N ALA A 21 -17.67 3.66 -23.80
CA ALA A 21 -17.58 4.76 -22.85
C ALA A 21 -17.55 4.26 -21.39
N PHE A 22 -18.33 3.24 -21.05
CA PHE A 22 -18.33 2.63 -19.72
C PHE A 22 -16.98 1.97 -19.38
N VAL A 23 -16.39 1.25 -20.33
CA VAL A 23 -15.07 0.61 -20.17
C VAL A 23 -13.95 1.64 -20.07
N LEU A 24 -14.05 2.76 -20.80
CA LEU A 24 -13.05 3.84 -20.77
C LEU A 24 -13.24 4.83 -19.61
N LEU A 25 -14.41 4.85 -18.98
CA LEU A 25 -14.73 5.72 -17.85
C LEU A 25 -13.71 5.68 -16.70
N PRO A 26 -13.25 4.50 -16.20
CA PRO A 26 -12.26 4.45 -15.12
C PRO A 26 -10.89 5.01 -15.53
N PHE A 27 -10.51 4.94 -16.81
CA PHE A 27 -9.25 5.49 -17.30
C PHE A 27 -9.28 7.01 -17.34
N ALA A 28 -10.42 7.61 -17.73
CA ALA A 28 -10.56 9.07 -17.80
C ALA A 28 -10.74 9.73 -16.44
N ARG A 29 -11.30 9.02 -15.45
CA ARG A 29 -11.51 9.57 -14.10
C ARG A 29 -10.24 9.63 -13.27
N GLY A 30 -9.17 8.96 -13.70
CA GLY A 30 -8.07 8.57 -12.81
C GLY A 30 -8.62 7.62 -11.75
N ALA A 31 -7.91 6.56 -11.44
CA ALA A 31 -8.26 5.77 -10.28
C ALA A 31 -7.99 6.64 -9.04
N GLN A 32 -8.95 7.47 -8.63
CA GLN A 32 -9.07 7.85 -7.24
C GLN A 32 -9.47 6.56 -6.53
N LEU A 33 -8.47 5.70 -6.29
CA LEU A 33 -8.55 4.78 -5.17
C LEU A 33 -8.95 5.68 -4.01
N GLU A 34 -10.14 5.45 -3.50
CA GLU A 34 -10.53 5.93 -2.19
C GLU A 34 -9.57 5.23 -1.23
N VAL A 35 -8.38 5.79 -1.09
CA VAL A 35 -7.39 5.41 -0.10
C VAL A 35 -8.09 5.73 1.20
N ALA A 36 -8.66 4.70 1.84
CA ALA A 36 -9.09 4.78 3.23
C ALA A 36 -7.97 5.51 3.98
N PRO A 37 -8.29 6.49 4.86
CA PRO A 37 -7.28 7.38 5.43
C PRO A 37 -6.26 6.52 6.18
N SER A 38 -5.16 6.22 5.50
CA SER A 38 -4.01 5.56 6.06
C SER A 38 -3.39 6.61 6.95
N VAL A 39 -3.38 6.31 8.25
CA VAL A 39 -2.50 6.92 9.24
C VAL A 39 -1.19 7.28 8.55
N THR A 40 -0.92 8.56 8.40
CA THR A 40 0.29 9.08 7.76
C THR A 40 1.50 8.52 8.49
N PRO A 41 2.30 7.61 7.90
CA PRO A 41 3.67 7.47 8.33
C PRO A 41 4.45 8.64 7.71
N ASP A 42 5.38 9.21 8.46
CA ASP A 42 6.31 10.24 7.96
C ASP A 42 6.86 9.86 6.58
N SER A 43 6.51 10.66 5.58
CA SER A 43 6.68 10.34 4.17
C SER A 43 8.05 10.78 3.68
N ASP A 44 9.07 10.01 4.01
CA ASP A 44 10.34 9.93 3.26
C ASP A 44 10.50 8.56 2.58
N THR A 45 9.51 7.68 2.72
CA THR A 45 9.50 6.38 2.04
C THR A 45 8.91 6.56 0.64
N PRO A 46 9.63 6.23 -0.45
CA PRO A 46 9.07 6.34 -1.79
C PRO A 46 7.81 5.48 -1.88
N ASP A 47 6.71 6.11 -2.29
CA ASP A 47 5.42 5.44 -2.44
C ASP A 47 5.59 4.29 -3.44
N ARG A 48 5.46 3.06 -2.93
CA ARG A 48 5.60 1.83 -3.71
C ARG A 48 4.69 1.84 -4.94
N LEU A 49 3.52 2.47 -4.85
CA LEU A 49 2.61 2.65 -5.98
C LEU A 49 3.19 3.56 -7.06
N ALA A 50 3.92 4.61 -6.69
CA ALA A 50 4.57 5.51 -7.64
C ALA A 50 5.65 4.78 -8.45
N LEU A 51 6.48 3.95 -7.80
CA LEU A 51 7.51 3.14 -8.48
C LEU A 51 6.89 2.14 -9.47
N TYR A 52 5.80 1.47 -9.09
CA TYR A 52 5.08 0.56 -10.01
C TYR A 52 4.49 1.31 -11.21
N HIS A 53 3.90 2.48 -10.97
CA HIS A 53 3.37 3.31 -12.06
C HIS A 53 4.46 3.72 -13.05
N GLN A 54 5.65 4.06 -12.55
CA GLN A 54 6.76 4.51 -13.37
C GLN A 54 7.33 3.38 -14.27
N VAL A 55 7.38 2.14 -13.75
CA VAL A 55 7.73 0.97 -14.57
C VAL A 55 6.70 0.73 -15.67
N LEU A 56 5.41 0.84 -15.34
CA LEU A 56 4.33 0.64 -16.31
C LEU A 56 4.37 1.68 -17.43
N GLU A 57 4.65 2.94 -17.08
CA GLU A 57 4.77 4.05 -18.04
C GLU A 57 5.93 3.82 -19.02
N LEU A 58 7.09 3.35 -18.54
CA LEU A 58 8.21 2.98 -19.40
C LEU A 58 7.87 1.85 -20.38
N GLU A 59 7.13 0.83 -19.93
CA GLU A 59 6.67 -0.25 -20.81
C GLU A 59 5.74 0.27 -21.91
N PHE A 60 4.82 1.19 -21.55
CA PHE A 60 3.94 1.82 -22.53
C PHE A 60 4.72 2.68 -23.53
N ASP A 61 5.68 3.48 -23.06
CA ASP A 61 6.48 4.33 -23.94
C ASP A 61 7.38 3.53 -24.88
N GLN A 62 7.89 2.37 -24.45
CA GLN A 62 8.58 1.43 -25.32
C GLN A 62 7.63 0.84 -26.38
N GLN A 63 6.43 0.38 -25.98
CA GLN A 63 5.44 -0.20 -26.90
C GLN A 63 4.95 0.83 -27.94
N LEU A 64 4.87 2.09 -27.55
CA LEU A 64 4.53 3.21 -28.44
C LEU A 64 5.70 3.64 -29.35
N GLY A 65 6.90 3.05 -29.16
CA GLY A 65 8.10 3.39 -29.90
C GLY A 65 8.70 4.74 -29.54
N LYS A 66 8.28 5.35 -28.43
CA LYS A 66 8.85 6.61 -27.92
C LYS A 66 10.21 6.38 -27.25
N LEU A 67 10.47 5.16 -26.80
CA LEU A 67 11.67 4.77 -26.09
C LEU A 67 12.37 3.62 -26.82
N SER A 68 13.70 3.69 -26.94
CA SER A 68 14.48 2.59 -27.51
C SER A 68 14.52 1.40 -26.54
N ALA A 69 14.80 0.20 -27.06
CA ALA A 69 14.93 -0.99 -26.21
C ALA A 69 16.13 -0.88 -25.25
N GLU A 70 17.18 -0.18 -25.65
CA GLU A 70 18.39 0.04 -24.85
C GLU A 70 18.10 0.98 -23.68
N ASP A 71 17.43 2.10 -23.95
CA ASP A 71 17.03 3.08 -22.93
C ASP A 71 16.03 2.48 -21.94
N PHE A 72 15.08 1.67 -22.44
CA PHE A 72 14.15 0.93 -21.58
C PHE A 72 14.87 0.03 -20.59
N GLN A 73 15.85 -0.77 -21.05
CA GLN A 73 16.59 -1.68 -20.19
C GLN A 73 17.39 -0.92 -19.12
N GLN A 74 17.99 0.21 -19.49
CA GLN A 74 18.74 1.04 -18.53
C GLN A 74 17.83 1.64 -17.46
N LEU A 75 16.72 2.27 -17.86
CA LEU A 75 15.79 2.93 -16.94
C LEU A 75 15.04 1.94 -16.05
N SER A 76 14.64 0.79 -16.59
CA SER A 76 13.99 -0.27 -15.81
C SER A 76 14.93 -0.90 -14.77
N ALA A 77 16.20 -1.08 -15.09
CA ALA A 77 17.20 -1.58 -14.15
C ALA A 77 17.42 -0.60 -12.97
N GLU A 78 17.44 0.70 -13.25
CA GLU A 78 17.56 1.74 -12.22
C GLU A 78 16.34 1.75 -11.29
N LEU A 79 15.12 1.72 -11.84
CA LEU A 79 13.89 1.65 -11.04
C LEU A 79 13.81 0.38 -10.20
N LEU A 80 14.24 -0.77 -10.74
CA LEU A 80 14.32 -2.02 -9.98
C LEU A 80 15.32 -1.93 -8.81
N ALA A 81 16.44 -1.24 -9.01
CA ALA A 81 17.40 -0.99 -7.94
C ALA A 81 16.81 -0.11 -6.83
N GLN A 82 16.08 0.95 -7.20
CA GLN A 82 15.39 1.83 -6.27
C GLN A 82 14.28 1.09 -5.51
N ALA A 83 13.47 0.29 -6.19
CA ALA A 83 12.44 -0.53 -5.55
C ALA A 83 13.04 -1.56 -4.59
N GLY A 84 14.16 -2.19 -4.98
CA GLY A 84 14.90 -3.10 -4.11
C GLY A 84 15.47 -2.42 -2.87
N GLN A 85 15.83 -1.14 -2.97
CA GLN A 85 16.32 -0.35 -1.85
C GLN A 85 15.19 0.02 -0.87
N ALA A 86 14.05 0.50 -1.39
CA ALA A 86 12.87 0.80 -0.59
C ALA A 86 12.39 -0.44 0.22
N LEU A 87 12.40 -1.63 -0.40
CA LEU A 87 12.06 -2.89 0.27
C LEU A 87 13.03 -3.27 1.41
N ARG A 88 14.30 -2.87 1.32
CA ARG A 88 15.29 -3.11 2.38
C ARG A 88 15.09 -2.14 3.54
N GLU A 89 14.81 -0.88 3.23
CA GLU A 89 14.54 0.16 4.22
C GLU A 89 13.28 -0.16 5.02
N GLU A 90 12.19 -0.54 4.36
CA GLU A 90 10.94 -0.97 5.02
C GLU A 90 11.18 -2.13 6.00
N ARG A 91 11.99 -3.13 5.61
CA ARG A 91 12.37 -4.24 6.49
C ARG A 91 13.21 -3.81 7.68
N GLY A 92 14.11 -2.84 7.50
CA GLY A 92 14.91 -2.26 8.57
C GLY A 92 14.04 -1.56 9.60
N THR A 93 13.15 -0.69 9.16
CA THR A 93 12.19 0.03 10.01
C THR A 93 11.27 -0.94 10.77
N LEU A 94 10.80 -2.01 10.13
CA LEU A 94 9.98 -3.03 10.80
C LEU A 94 10.73 -3.73 11.94
N GLY A 95 12.03 -4.01 11.78
CA GLY A 95 12.84 -4.60 12.84
C GLY A 95 13.04 -3.65 14.03
N GLU A 96 13.30 -2.37 13.76
CA GLU A 96 13.44 -1.35 14.80
C GLU A 96 12.14 -1.16 15.60
N ILE A 97 10.99 -1.19 14.94
CA ILE A 97 9.67 -1.14 15.58
C ILE A 97 9.44 -2.37 16.47
N ASP A 98 9.81 -3.58 16.02
CA ASP A 98 9.65 -4.82 16.79
C ASP A 98 10.51 -4.79 18.07
N ASP A 99 11.75 -4.30 17.95
CA ASP A 99 12.67 -4.12 19.08
C ASP A 99 12.12 -3.11 20.11
N GLU A 100 11.55 -1.99 19.65
CA GLU A 100 10.91 -0.98 20.51
C GLU A 100 9.70 -1.57 21.25
N ILE A 101 8.84 -2.30 20.55
CA ILE A 101 7.67 -2.96 21.14
C ILE A 101 8.09 -3.96 22.21
N GLU A 102 9.10 -4.80 21.95
CA GLU A 102 9.57 -5.78 22.93
C GLU A 102 10.15 -5.10 24.18
N GLN A 103 10.84 -3.96 24.02
CA GLN A 103 11.33 -3.17 25.14
C GLN A 103 10.19 -2.61 26.01
N GLU A 104 9.14 -2.06 25.40
CA GLU A 104 7.96 -1.57 26.12
C GLU A 104 7.22 -2.72 26.85
N ILE A 105 7.06 -3.87 26.19
CA ILE A 105 6.45 -5.06 26.79
C ILE A 105 7.26 -5.55 27.99
N ALA A 106 8.59 -5.60 27.89
CA ALA A 106 9.47 -6.00 28.99
C ALA A 106 9.33 -5.03 30.19
N ALA A 107 9.34 -3.71 29.92
CA ALA A 107 9.16 -2.69 30.94
C ALA A 107 7.80 -2.82 31.65
N ALA A 108 6.72 -3.01 30.87
CA ALA A 108 5.38 -3.21 31.41
C ALA A 108 5.32 -4.47 32.30
N ARG A 109 5.90 -5.60 31.87
CA ARG A 109 5.93 -6.85 32.64
C ARG A 109 6.61 -6.68 33.99
N VAL A 110 7.73 -5.95 34.04
CA VAL A 110 8.45 -5.65 35.29
C VAL A 110 7.58 -4.80 36.22
N ALA A 111 6.95 -3.74 35.70
CA ALA A 111 6.06 -2.88 36.47
C ALA A 111 4.87 -3.67 37.07
N PHE A 112 4.23 -4.53 36.27
CA PHE A 112 3.15 -5.41 36.73
C PHE A 112 3.61 -6.44 37.76
N ALA A 113 4.82 -6.99 37.64
CA ALA A 113 5.38 -7.91 38.64
C ALA A 113 5.63 -7.20 39.98
N ALA A 114 6.19 -5.99 39.96
CA ALA A 114 6.40 -5.18 41.15
C ALA A 114 5.08 -4.81 41.86
N ALA A 115 4.05 -4.44 41.09
CA ALA A 115 2.71 -4.16 41.61
C ALA A 115 2.04 -5.39 42.26
N ARG A 116 2.27 -6.60 41.73
CA ARG A 116 1.75 -7.85 42.32
C ARG A 116 2.48 -8.25 43.60
N GLY A 117 3.81 -8.07 43.67
CA GLY A 117 4.60 -8.40 44.85
C GLY A 117 4.26 -7.55 46.08
N THR A 118 3.96 -6.27 45.89
CA THR A 118 3.55 -5.36 46.97
C THR A 118 2.18 -5.71 47.55
N LYS A 119 1.24 -6.18 46.72
CA LYS A 119 -0.09 -6.63 47.17
C LYS A 119 -0.03 -7.91 47.99
N SER A 120 0.84 -8.86 47.64
CA SER A 120 1.03 -10.11 48.39
C SER A 120 1.63 -9.89 49.79
N ARG A 121 2.57 -8.94 49.91
CA ARG A 121 3.27 -8.65 51.18
C ARG A 121 2.40 -7.93 52.22
N ARG A 122 1.35 -7.24 51.78
CA ARG A 122 0.39 -6.51 52.64
C ARG A 122 -0.73 -7.41 53.21
N GLY A 123 -0.86 -8.64 52.73
CA GLY A 123 -1.98 -9.56 53.03
C GLY A 123 -1.70 -10.66 54.06
N LYS A 124 -0.53 -10.72 54.71
CA LYS A 124 -0.23 -11.74 55.72
C LYS A 124 -0.31 -11.14 57.14
N PRO A 125 -1.47 -11.21 57.83
CA PRO A 125 -1.51 -10.86 59.25
C PRO A 125 -0.74 -11.91 60.05
N ALA A 126 0.19 -11.45 60.88
CA ALA A 126 0.89 -12.28 61.85
C ALA A 126 -0.15 -12.84 62.84
N ALA A 127 -0.40 -14.14 62.77
CA ALA A 127 -1.16 -14.84 63.79
C ALA A 127 -0.32 -14.88 65.08
N THR A 128 -0.62 -13.94 65.98
CA THR A 128 -0.14 -13.96 67.36
C THR A 128 -0.76 -15.17 68.05
N ARG A 129 0.05 -16.21 68.28
CA ARG A 129 -0.33 -17.35 69.12
C ARG A 129 -0.37 -16.90 70.58
N SER A 130 -1.46 -17.23 71.25
CA SER A 130 -1.71 -17.09 72.69
C SER A 130 -0.75 -17.91 73.55
#